data_AF-A0A524JBP9-F1
#
_entry.id   AF-A0A524JBP9-F1
#
_cell.length_a   1.000
_cell.length_b   1.000
_cell.length_c   1.000
_cell.angle_alpha   90.00
_cell.angle_beta   90.00
_cell.angle_gamma   90.00
#
_symmetry.space_group_name_H-M   'P 1'
#
loop_
_entity.id
_entity.type
_entity.pdbx_description
1 polymer ?
#
loop_
_entity_poly.entity_id
_entity_poly.type
_entity_poly.pdbx_seq_one_letter_code
_entity_poly.pdbx_strand_id
1 'polypeptide(L)'
;MDSNTIRFSRADSAQFFRTLNKRVNDYFKENKLKKTGNWRLHVKSAIMFALFLAPYFLILTLNLPNWVNLLLTIVMGIGMAGVGMNVMHDGNHGSYSNKKWVNKLMGSSIYILAGNVYNWQVQHNVLHHTYTNIHEHDEDLEAGRILRFSKHAKWHRFHRFQHYYSVFLYGLLTFNWAITTDFQQMYRYMKRRLSYGKLPSPAMNWSTLVVTKILYIVIWIVLPLVFLEMAWWKILLGFFIMHYVAGVILSVVFQLAHVVDEAETPLPDKSGSMKNTWAVHQLFTTVNFGTKNRIVNWFTGGLNHQVEHHIFPNISHVHYTKISKIVKQTAIEFNLPYNEYKTTRKAIISHFKHLRELGKNPALQYK
;
A
#
# COMPACT_ATOMS: atom_id res chain seq x y z
N MET A 1 25.06 -1.91 22.95
CA MET A 1 24.37 -2.31 21.70
C MET A 1 23.21 -1.37 21.53
N ASP A 2 23.15 -0.59 20.45
CA ASP A 2 22.04 0.34 20.24
C ASP A 2 20.71 -0.43 20.21
N SER A 3 19.81 -0.10 21.13
CA SER A 3 18.49 -0.73 21.32
C SER A 3 17.51 -0.52 20.15
N ASN A 4 17.97 0.07 19.04
CA ASN A 4 17.13 0.45 17.90
C ASN A 4 17.24 -0.49 16.68
N THR A 5 18.11 -1.51 16.69
CA THR A 5 18.24 -2.42 15.54
C THR A 5 17.46 -3.70 15.76
N ILE A 6 16.29 -3.81 15.10
CA ILE A 6 15.49 -5.04 15.13
C ILE A 6 16.14 -6.14 14.29
N ARG A 7 16.18 -7.35 14.84
CA ARG A 7 16.71 -8.55 14.17
C ARG A 7 15.71 -9.70 14.23
N PHE A 8 15.54 -10.40 13.11
CA PHE A 8 14.79 -11.65 13.06
C PHE A 8 15.73 -12.83 13.27
N SER A 9 15.22 -13.89 13.90
CA SER A 9 15.95 -15.15 14.02
C SER A 9 16.30 -15.70 12.65
N ARG A 10 17.56 -16.10 12.47
CA ARG A 10 18.05 -16.83 11.28
C ARG A 10 17.84 -18.34 11.40
N ALA A 11 17.54 -18.83 12.60
CA ALA A 11 17.26 -20.23 12.83
C ALA A 11 15.81 -20.53 12.41
N ASP A 12 15.62 -20.96 11.17
CA ASP A 12 14.38 -21.59 10.71
C ASP A 12 14.42 -23.07 11.11
N SER A 13 14.35 -23.36 12.41
CA SER A 13 14.44 -24.73 12.94
C SER A 13 13.36 -25.65 12.38
N ALA A 14 12.19 -25.08 12.06
CA ALA A 14 11.11 -25.77 11.37
C ALA A 14 11.34 -25.92 9.86
N GLN A 15 12.28 -25.20 9.24
CA GLN A 15 12.46 -25.14 7.78
C GLN A 15 11.19 -24.71 7.02
N PHE A 16 10.33 -23.91 7.64
CA PHE A 16 9.05 -23.49 7.08
C PHE A 16 9.27 -22.70 5.78
N PHE A 17 10.10 -21.65 5.82
CA PHE A 17 10.27 -20.77 4.67
C PHE A 17 11.00 -21.50 3.54
N ARG A 18 11.97 -22.35 3.88
CA ARG A 18 12.67 -23.20 2.91
C ARG A 18 11.68 -24.12 2.17
N THR A 19 10.80 -24.80 2.90
CA THR A 19 9.79 -25.70 2.34
C THR A 19 8.80 -24.94 1.48
N LEU A 20 8.27 -23.82 1.98
CA LEU A 20 7.32 -22.98 1.25
C LEU A 20 7.92 -22.45 -0.04
N ASN A 21 9.13 -21.88 0.02
CA ASN A 21 9.82 -21.33 -1.15
C ASN A 21 10.08 -22.44 -2.19
N LYS A 22 10.48 -23.64 -1.77
CA LYS A 22 10.65 -24.78 -2.68
C LYS A 22 9.33 -25.09 -3.40
N ARG A 23 8.23 -25.29 -2.67
CA ARG A 23 6.91 -25.63 -3.26
C ARG A 23 6.41 -24.57 -4.23
N VAL A 24 6.57 -23.29 -3.89
CA VAL A 24 6.19 -22.19 -4.79
C VAL A 24 7.05 -22.22 -6.05
N ASN A 25 8.37 -22.43 -5.93
CA ASN A 25 9.26 -22.53 -7.09
C ASN A 25 8.94 -23.75 -7.98
N ASP A 26 8.65 -24.90 -7.38
CA ASP A 26 8.26 -26.12 -8.09
C ASP A 26 6.97 -25.88 -8.88
N TYR A 27 5.97 -25.22 -8.28
CA TYR A 27 4.74 -24.83 -8.98
C TYR A 27 5.03 -23.99 -10.25
N PHE A 28 5.89 -22.98 -10.18
CA PHE A 28 6.24 -22.18 -11.36
C PHE A 28 6.99 -23.01 -12.42
N LYS A 29 7.90 -23.89 -11.98
CA LYS A 29 8.71 -24.73 -12.88
C LYS A 29 7.86 -25.77 -13.61
N GLU A 30 7.05 -26.53 -12.87
CA GLU A 30 6.18 -27.58 -13.40
C GLU A 30 5.15 -27.03 -14.39
N ASN A 31 4.59 -25.86 -14.10
CA ASN A 31 3.59 -25.21 -14.95
C ASN A 31 4.22 -24.33 -16.05
N LYS A 32 5.56 -24.27 -16.15
CA LYS A 32 6.31 -23.42 -17.10
C LYS A 32 5.86 -21.94 -17.06
N LEU A 33 5.59 -21.44 -15.86
CA LEU A 33 5.11 -20.09 -15.63
C LEU A 33 6.25 -19.13 -15.28
N LYS A 34 6.15 -17.89 -15.77
CA LYS A 34 6.99 -16.79 -15.29
C LYS A 34 6.38 -16.22 -14.00
N LYS A 35 7.22 -15.83 -13.05
CA LYS A 35 6.79 -15.15 -11.80
C LYS A 35 6.33 -13.71 -12.02
N THR A 36 6.70 -13.12 -13.15
CA THR A 36 6.35 -11.74 -13.51
C THR A 36 4.91 -11.63 -14.01
N GLY A 37 4.47 -10.40 -14.26
CA GLY A 37 3.21 -10.11 -14.92
C GLY A 37 3.06 -10.80 -16.28
N ASN A 38 1.81 -10.92 -16.72
CA ASN A 38 1.42 -11.51 -18.00
C ASN A 38 0.48 -10.58 -18.77
N TRP A 39 -0.04 -11.02 -19.92
CA TRP A 39 -0.94 -10.20 -20.76
C TRP A 39 -2.16 -9.65 -20.00
N ARG A 40 -2.68 -10.39 -19.00
CA ARG A 40 -3.81 -9.93 -18.19
C ARG A 40 -3.44 -8.70 -17.37
N LEU A 41 -2.21 -8.64 -16.86
CA LEU A 41 -1.69 -7.45 -16.18
C LEU A 41 -1.64 -6.26 -17.15
N HIS A 42 -1.16 -6.46 -18.39
CA HIS A 42 -1.07 -5.37 -19.36
C HIS A 42 -2.44 -4.81 -19.77
N VAL A 43 -3.43 -5.68 -20.04
CA VAL A 43 -4.81 -5.27 -20.31
C VAL A 43 -5.38 -4.50 -19.12
N LYS A 44 -5.15 -5.02 -17.91
CA LYS A 44 -5.58 -4.38 -16.67
C LYS A 44 -4.94 -3.00 -16.50
N SER A 45 -3.64 -2.84 -16.77
CA SER A 45 -2.96 -1.55 -16.74
C SER A 45 -3.59 -0.55 -17.70
N ALA A 46 -3.88 -0.98 -18.94
CA ALA A 46 -4.54 -0.12 -19.92
C ALA A 46 -5.91 0.35 -19.41
N ILE A 47 -6.70 -0.54 -18.80
CA ILE A 47 -8.00 -0.17 -18.20
C ILE A 47 -7.82 0.79 -17.03
N MET A 48 -6.86 0.56 -16.11
CA MET A 48 -6.63 1.44 -14.96
C MET A 48 -6.17 2.83 -15.40
N PHE A 49 -5.26 2.92 -16.38
CA PHE A 49 -4.86 4.20 -16.96
C PHE A 49 -5.99 4.87 -17.73
N ALA A 50 -6.84 4.12 -18.44
CA ALA A 50 -8.01 4.69 -19.11
C ALA A 50 -9.00 5.28 -18.09
N LEU A 51 -9.29 4.58 -16.99
CA LEU A 51 -10.13 5.09 -15.90
C LEU A 51 -9.53 6.36 -15.27
N PHE A 52 -8.20 6.48 -15.25
CA PHE A 52 -7.52 7.64 -14.67
C PHE A 52 -7.42 8.82 -15.62
N LEU A 53 -6.98 8.59 -16.86
CA LEU A 53 -6.58 9.66 -17.79
C LEU A 53 -7.66 10.01 -18.82
N ALA A 54 -8.51 9.05 -19.24
CA ALA A 54 -9.55 9.37 -20.21
C ALA A 54 -10.56 10.40 -19.67
N PRO A 55 -11.07 10.29 -18.42
CA PRO A 55 -11.95 11.33 -17.87
C PRO A 55 -11.27 12.71 -17.80
N TYR A 56 -9.98 12.76 -17.48
CA TYR A 56 -9.22 14.00 -17.44
C TYR A 56 -9.21 14.70 -18.81
N PHE A 57 -8.91 13.97 -19.89
CA PHE A 57 -8.94 14.53 -21.24
C PHE A 57 -10.35 14.88 -21.71
N LEU A 58 -11.37 14.09 -21.35
CA LEU A 58 -12.76 14.43 -21.64
C LEU A 58 -13.19 15.73 -20.96
N ILE A 59 -12.84 15.93 -19.67
CA ILE A 59 -13.11 17.19 -18.96
C ILE A 59 -12.42 18.36 -19.67
N LEU A 60 -11.16 18.20 -20.08
CA LEU A 60 -10.38 19.27 -20.72
C LEU A 60 -10.82 19.63 -22.14
N THR A 61 -11.40 18.68 -22.88
CA THR A 61 -11.68 18.86 -24.33
C THR A 61 -13.15 19.02 -24.65
N LEU A 62 -14.05 18.56 -23.77
CA LEU A 62 -15.48 18.61 -23.99
C LEU A 62 -16.12 19.61 -23.03
N ASN A 63 -17.02 20.45 -23.55
CA ASN A 63 -17.80 21.37 -22.73
C ASN A 63 -18.96 20.62 -22.04
N LEU A 64 -18.63 19.82 -21.04
CA LEU A 64 -19.57 18.96 -20.33
C LEU A 64 -20.28 19.71 -19.18
N PRO A 65 -21.52 19.34 -18.85
CA PRO A 65 -22.19 19.85 -17.66
C PRO A 65 -21.39 19.58 -16.37
N ASN A 66 -21.44 20.51 -15.42
CA ASN A 66 -20.68 20.41 -14.16
C ASN A 66 -20.88 19.08 -13.40
N TRP A 67 -22.09 18.51 -13.43
CA TRP A 67 -22.36 17.24 -12.77
C TRP A 67 -21.67 16.05 -13.45
N VAL A 68 -21.48 16.09 -14.78
CA VAL A 68 -20.71 15.09 -15.53
C VAL A 68 -19.24 15.20 -15.16
N ASN A 69 -18.69 16.42 -15.12
CA ASN A 69 -17.30 16.66 -14.70
C ASN A 69 -17.04 16.15 -13.28
N LEU A 70 -18.01 16.29 -12.38
CA LEU A 70 -17.95 15.74 -11.02
C LEU A 70 -17.88 14.21 -11.03
N LEU A 71 -18.74 13.53 -11.80
CA LEU A 71 -18.70 12.07 -11.92
C LEU A 71 -17.38 11.58 -12.53
N LEU A 72 -16.91 12.24 -13.58
CA LEU A 72 -15.63 11.95 -14.22
C LEU A 72 -14.46 12.10 -13.24
N THR A 73 -14.49 13.12 -12.38
CA THR A 73 -13.50 13.32 -11.32
C THR A 73 -13.49 12.18 -10.29
N ILE A 74 -14.67 11.65 -9.92
CA ILE A 74 -14.77 10.48 -9.04
C ILE A 74 -14.16 9.25 -9.73
N VAL A 75 -14.44 9.05 -11.03
CA VAL A 75 -13.84 7.97 -11.82
C VAL A 75 -12.32 8.12 -11.88
N MET A 76 -11.79 9.33 -12.01
CA MET A 76 -10.35 9.59 -11.94
C MET A 76 -9.77 9.14 -10.59
N GLY A 77 -10.44 9.43 -9.47
CA GLY A 77 -10.00 8.97 -8.15
C GLY A 77 -9.95 7.44 -8.02
N ILE A 78 -10.95 6.75 -8.59
CA ILE A 78 -10.97 5.27 -8.68
C ILE A 78 -9.81 4.78 -9.55
N GLY A 79 -9.59 5.41 -10.71
CA GLY A 79 -8.49 5.10 -11.62
C GLY A 79 -7.12 5.33 -10.98
N MET A 80 -6.94 6.45 -10.27
CA MET A 80 -5.71 6.80 -9.55
C MET A 80 -5.34 5.72 -8.52
N ALA A 81 -6.30 5.31 -7.67
CA ALA A 81 -6.10 4.20 -6.74
C ALA A 81 -5.79 2.89 -7.49
N GLY A 82 -6.52 2.61 -8.58
CA GLY A 82 -6.30 1.45 -9.44
C GLY A 82 -4.89 1.39 -10.03
N VAL A 83 -4.38 2.46 -10.65
CA VAL A 83 -3.01 2.52 -11.17
C VAL A 83 -2.00 2.31 -10.04
N GLY A 84 -2.22 2.94 -8.89
CA GLY A 84 -1.40 2.79 -7.68
C GLY A 84 -1.25 1.34 -7.23
N MET A 85 -2.37 0.64 -7.03
CA MET A 85 -2.39 -0.73 -6.50
C MET A 85 -1.92 -1.78 -7.52
N ASN A 86 -2.11 -1.55 -8.82
CA ASN A 86 -1.95 -2.60 -9.83
C ASN A 86 -0.71 -2.46 -10.70
N VAL A 87 -0.31 -1.23 -11.01
CA VAL A 87 0.73 -0.93 -12.00
C VAL A 87 1.97 -0.40 -11.32
N MET A 88 1.78 0.67 -10.54
CA MET A 88 2.83 1.33 -9.78
C MET A 88 3.46 0.37 -8.78
N HIS A 89 2.63 -0.33 -8.01
CA HIS A 89 3.06 -1.26 -6.96
C HIS A 89 3.87 -2.45 -7.53
N ASP A 90 3.32 -3.23 -8.48
CA ASP A 90 4.05 -4.32 -9.17
C ASP A 90 5.33 -3.81 -9.86
N GLY A 91 5.31 -2.61 -10.42
CA GLY A 91 6.47 -1.98 -11.06
C GLY A 91 7.59 -1.69 -10.06
N ASN A 92 7.25 -1.15 -8.89
CA ASN A 92 8.22 -0.82 -7.84
C ASN A 92 8.70 -2.03 -7.02
N HIS A 93 7.94 -3.14 -7.03
CA HIS A 93 8.44 -4.47 -6.62
C HIS A 93 9.29 -5.17 -7.69
N GLY A 94 9.31 -4.66 -8.92
CA GLY A 94 10.01 -5.28 -10.03
C GLY A 94 9.35 -6.56 -10.56
N SER A 95 8.10 -6.80 -10.19
CA SER A 95 7.34 -8.00 -10.56
C SER A 95 6.49 -7.81 -11.81
N TYR A 96 6.24 -6.56 -12.25
CA TYR A 96 5.41 -6.26 -13.43
C TYR A 96 5.93 -6.94 -14.72
N SER A 97 7.24 -6.93 -14.94
CA SER A 97 7.89 -7.48 -16.15
C SER A 97 9.26 -8.09 -15.85
N ASN A 98 9.75 -8.95 -16.75
CA ASN A 98 11.13 -9.41 -16.71
C ASN A 98 12.14 -8.34 -17.19
N LYS A 99 11.66 -7.27 -17.85
CA LYS A 99 12.50 -6.16 -18.33
C LYS A 99 12.55 -5.06 -17.27
N LYS A 100 13.75 -4.78 -16.75
CA LYS A 100 13.98 -3.74 -15.71
C LYS A 100 13.44 -2.36 -16.09
N TRP A 101 13.59 -1.95 -17.35
CA TRP A 101 13.11 -0.64 -17.81
C TRP A 101 11.57 -0.54 -17.82
N VAL A 102 10.87 -1.66 -18.06
CA VAL A 102 9.40 -1.70 -17.99
C VAL A 102 8.95 -1.54 -16.54
N ASN A 103 9.59 -2.24 -15.60
CA ASN A 103 9.32 -2.06 -14.16
C ASN A 103 9.58 -0.62 -13.72
N LYS A 104 10.70 -0.03 -14.16
CA LYS A 104 11.01 1.38 -13.88
C LYS A 104 9.94 2.33 -14.42
N LEU A 105 9.48 2.13 -15.66
CA LEU A 105 8.43 2.94 -16.28
C LEU A 105 7.10 2.80 -15.52
N MET A 106 6.66 1.56 -15.26
CA MET A 106 5.40 1.30 -14.56
C MET A 106 5.43 1.79 -13.11
N GLY A 107 6.53 1.58 -12.39
CA GLY A 107 6.75 2.11 -11.04
C GLY A 107 6.82 3.64 -10.98
N SER A 108 7.35 4.28 -12.04
CA SER A 108 7.40 5.74 -12.17
C SER A 108 6.02 6.38 -12.40
N SER A 109 4.97 5.59 -12.66
CA SER A 109 3.60 6.13 -12.71
C SER A 109 3.21 6.82 -11.39
N ILE A 110 3.86 6.50 -10.25
CA ILE A 110 3.63 7.19 -8.98
C ILE A 110 3.79 8.71 -9.06
N TYR A 111 4.65 9.22 -9.97
CA TYR A 111 4.88 10.65 -10.14
C TYR A 111 3.64 11.40 -10.65
N ILE A 112 2.77 10.73 -11.42
CA ILE A 112 1.46 11.28 -11.82
C ILE A 112 0.34 10.92 -10.84
N LEU A 113 0.65 10.20 -9.75
CA LEU A 113 -0.26 9.83 -8.65
C LEU A 113 0.08 10.55 -7.33
N ALA A 114 0.83 11.65 -7.41
CA ALA A 114 1.29 12.48 -6.30
C ALA A 114 2.41 11.93 -5.41
N GLY A 115 2.94 10.74 -5.65
CA GLY A 115 4.01 10.16 -4.82
C GLY A 115 5.40 10.23 -5.48
N ASN A 116 6.40 9.68 -4.80
CA ASN A 116 7.77 9.60 -5.27
C ASN A 116 8.31 8.16 -5.19
N VAL A 117 9.00 7.69 -6.24
CA VAL A 117 9.51 6.31 -6.32
C VAL A 117 10.49 5.99 -5.20
N TYR A 118 11.44 6.89 -4.90
CA TYR A 118 12.45 6.64 -3.86
C TYR A 118 11.79 6.53 -2.48
N ASN A 119 10.92 7.49 -2.14
CA ASN A 119 10.21 7.48 -0.87
C ASN A 119 9.38 6.21 -0.71
N TRP A 120 8.59 5.87 -1.74
CA TRP A 120 7.75 4.68 -1.72
C TRP A 120 8.59 3.41 -1.56
N GLN A 121 9.70 3.27 -2.28
CA GLN A 121 10.56 2.09 -2.17
C GLN A 121 11.22 1.98 -0.79
N VAL A 122 11.64 3.09 -0.17
CA VAL A 122 12.19 3.07 1.18
C VAL A 122 11.10 2.74 2.20
N GLN A 123 9.97 3.46 2.18
CA GLN A 123 8.85 3.22 3.09
C GLN A 123 8.36 1.78 2.98
N HIS A 124 8.03 1.35 1.76
CA HIS A 124 7.31 0.10 1.52
C HIS A 124 8.26 -1.11 1.48
N ASN A 125 9.34 -1.07 0.69
CA ASN A 125 10.22 -2.24 0.51
C ASN A 125 11.28 -2.39 1.60
N VAL A 126 11.74 -1.29 2.19
CA VAL A 126 12.81 -1.34 3.22
C VAL A 126 12.24 -1.36 4.62
N LEU A 127 11.27 -0.49 4.94
CA LEU A 127 10.71 -0.41 6.29
C LEU A 127 9.53 -1.38 6.47
N HIS A 128 8.44 -1.17 5.73
CA HIS A 128 7.19 -1.92 5.90
C HIS A 128 7.35 -3.43 5.67
N HIS A 129 7.98 -3.87 4.58
CA HIS A 129 8.19 -5.29 4.31
C HIS A 129 9.20 -5.97 5.25
N THR A 130 10.10 -5.21 5.87
CA THR A 130 11.07 -5.77 6.82
C THR A 130 10.47 -5.86 8.23
N TYR A 131 9.77 -4.82 8.66
CA TYR A 131 9.34 -4.64 10.06
C TYR A 131 7.81 -4.59 10.21
N THR A 132 7.09 -5.31 9.34
CA THR A 132 5.64 -5.29 9.21
C THR A 132 4.92 -5.34 10.55
N ASN A 133 4.05 -4.36 10.80
CA ASN A 133 3.24 -4.23 12.00
C ASN A 133 4.02 -4.09 13.33
N ILE A 134 5.32 -3.75 13.28
CA ILE A 134 6.14 -3.44 14.46
C ILE A 134 6.08 -1.92 14.73
N HIS A 135 5.64 -1.55 15.93
CA HIS A 135 5.50 -0.14 16.32
C HIS A 135 6.84 0.62 16.23
N GLU A 136 6.82 1.85 15.72
CA GLU A 136 7.99 2.74 15.49
C GLU A 136 9.01 2.25 14.42
N HIS A 137 8.76 1.09 13.81
CA HIS A 137 9.60 0.55 12.74
C HIS A 137 8.85 0.38 11.41
N ASP A 138 7.53 0.23 11.47
CA ASP A 138 6.64 0.25 10.32
C ASP A 138 5.93 1.60 10.18
N GLU A 139 6.33 2.41 9.20
CA GLU A 139 5.72 3.72 8.96
C GLU A 139 4.26 3.64 8.50
N ASP A 140 3.80 2.48 8.02
CA ASP A 140 2.40 2.30 7.64
C ASP A 140 1.46 2.24 8.86
N LEU A 141 2.02 2.03 10.06
CA LEU A 141 1.33 2.20 11.34
C LEU A 141 1.43 3.62 11.92
N GLU A 142 2.29 4.47 11.37
CA GLU A 142 2.55 5.82 11.87
C GLU A 142 1.52 6.82 11.34
N ALA A 143 0.33 6.82 11.94
CA ALA A 143 -0.73 7.76 11.57
C ALA A 143 -0.68 9.10 12.34
N GLY A 144 0.53 9.53 12.69
CA GLY A 144 0.80 10.71 13.51
C GLY A 144 0.15 10.60 14.90
N ARG A 145 -0.31 11.74 15.44
CA ARG A 145 -1.01 11.79 16.74
C ARG A 145 -2.52 11.55 16.63
N ILE A 146 -3.07 11.68 15.42
CA ILE A 146 -4.51 11.83 15.19
C ILE A 146 -5.21 10.46 15.15
N LEU A 147 -4.58 9.46 14.55
CA LEU A 147 -5.08 8.09 14.50
C LEU A 147 -4.14 7.17 15.29
N ARG A 148 -4.71 6.10 15.84
CA ARG A 148 -4.01 5.09 16.63
C ARG A 148 -4.25 3.73 16.01
N PHE A 149 -3.26 3.21 15.30
CA PHE A 149 -3.29 1.90 14.64
C PHE A 149 -2.57 0.79 15.39
N SER A 150 -1.96 1.10 16.53
CA SER A 150 -1.32 0.10 17.39
C SER A 150 -1.70 0.34 18.84
N LYS A 151 -1.83 -0.75 19.60
CA LYS A 151 -2.01 -0.69 21.05
C LYS A 151 -0.77 -0.12 21.78
N HIS A 152 0.38 -0.11 21.11
CA HIS A 152 1.62 0.44 21.66
C HIS A 152 1.74 1.95 21.43
N ALA A 153 1.00 2.49 20.46
CA ALA A 153 0.98 3.93 20.20
C ALA A 153 0.30 4.69 21.36
N LYS A 154 0.83 5.89 21.64
CA LYS A 154 0.32 6.77 22.70
C LYS A 154 -1.17 7.05 22.49
N TRP A 155 -1.97 6.78 23.53
CA TRP A 155 -3.40 7.04 23.51
C TRP A 155 -3.72 8.50 23.88
N HIS A 156 -4.71 9.07 23.20
CA HIS A 156 -5.28 10.39 23.47
C HIS A 156 -6.81 10.30 23.55
N ARG A 157 -7.44 11.17 24.35
CA ARG A 157 -8.89 11.13 24.63
C ARG A 157 -9.77 11.18 23.36
N PHE A 158 -9.32 11.87 22.31
CA PHE A 158 -10.06 11.95 21.06
C PHE A 158 -10.07 10.64 20.27
N HIS A 159 -9.12 9.71 20.50
CA HIS A 159 -9.09 8.40 19.84
C HIS A 159 -10.36 7.58 20.09
N ARG A 160 -11.12 7.86 21.16
CA ARG A 160 -12.43 7.22 21.41
C ARG A 160 -13.43 7.38 20.27
N PHE A 161 -13.22 8.35 19.38
CA PHE A 161 -14.06 8.61 18.20
C PHE A 161 -13.34 8.34 16.88
N GLN A 162 -12.14 7.74 16.91
CA GLN A 162 -11.34 7.58 15.69
C GLN A 162 -12.01 6.73 14.64
N HIS A 163 -12.83 5.76 15.04
CA HIS A 163 -13.61 4.94 14.10
C HIS A 163 -14.67 5.73 13.33
N TYR A 164 -15.00 6.96 13.73
CA TYR A 164 -15.85 7.87 12.97
C TYR A 164 -15.04 8.81 12.08
N TYR A 165 -14.07 9.53 12.65
CA TYR A 165 -13.33 10.54 11.89
C TYR A 165 -12.23 9.95 11.00
N SER A 166 -11.86 8.66 11.16
CA SER A 166 -10.85 8.02 10.32
C SER A 166 -11.22 8.02 8.85
N VAL A 167 -12.50 7.87 8.50
CA VAL A 167 -12.97 7.89 7.10
C VAL A 167 -12.61 9.20 6.41
N PHE A 168 -12.75 10.32 7.12
CA PHE A 168 -12.36 11.63 6.60
C PHE A 168 -10.85 11.71 6.39
N LEU A 169 -10.06 11.27 7.38
CA LEU A 169 -8.60 11.29 7.30
C LEU A 169 -8.05 10.35 6.24
N TYR A 170 -8.70 9.22 5.99
CA TYR A 170 -8.36 8.27 4.92
C TYR A 170 -8.40 8.93 3.55
N GLY A 171 -9.39 9.78 3.29
CA GLY A 171 -9.43 10.55 2.05
C GLY A 171 -8.25 11.50 1.86
N LEU A 172 -7.63 11.97 2.95
CA LEU A 172 -6.52 12.92 2.87
C LEU A 172 -5.16 12.27 2.56
N LEU A 173 -5.06 10.94 2.47
CA LEU A 173 -3.80 10.21 2.27
C LEU A 173 -2.99 10.73 1.07
N THR A 174 -3.57 10.67 -0.12
CA THR A 174 -2.86 11.03 -1.36
C THR A 174 -2.67 12.54 -1.49
N PHE A 175 -3.54 13.33 -0.86
CA PHE A 175 -3.40 14.78 -0.77
C PHE A 175 -2.19 15.16 0.10
N ASN A 176 -1.98 14.43 1.20
CA ASN A 176 -0.83 14.63 2.09
C ASN A 176 0.49 14.30 1.39
N TRP A 177 0.51 13.25 0.55
CA TRP A 177 1.67 12.94 -0.29
C TRP A 177 1.99 14.06 -1.27
N ALA A 178 0.96 14.65 -1.90
CA ALA A 178 1.13 15.74 -2.86
C ALA A 178 1.86 16.95 -2.25
N ILE A 179 1.61 17.26 -0.97
CA ILE A 179 2.01 18.54 -0.37
C ILE A 179 3.11 18.41 0.69
N THR A 180 3.06 17.40 1.57
CA THR A 180 3.90 17.39 2.78
C THR A 180 4.72 16.10 2.95
N THR A 181 4.09 14.93 2.89
CA THR A 181 4.69 13.67 3.35
C THR A 181 5.93 13.33 2.55
N ASP A 182 5.91 13.54 1.23
CA ASP A 182 7.04 13.21 0.38
C ASP A 182 8.29 14.05 0.70
N PHE A 183 8.12 15.33 1.03
CA PHE A 183 9.24 16.21 1.41
C PHE A 183 9.83 15.81 2.76
N GLN A 184 8.96 15.48 3.72
CA GLN A 184 9.37 15.02 5.05
C GLN A 184 10.07 13.66 5.00
N GLN A 185 9.51 12.71 4.25
CA GLN A 185 10.10 11.39 4.01
C GLN A 185 11.45 11.51 3.30
N MET A 186 11.53 12.30 2.23
CA MET A 186 12.78 12.53 1.50
C MET A 186 13.88 13.03 2.44
N TYR A 187 13.58 14.07 3.24
CA TYR A 187 14.54 14.58 4.22
C TYR A 187 14.96 13.51 5.24
N ARG A 188 14.00 12.81 5.86
CA ARG A 188 14.28 11.78 6.88
C ARG A 188 15.09 10.62 6.32
N TYR A 189 14.73 10.08 5.16
CA TYR A 189 15.37 8.92 4.55
C TYR A 189 16.78 9.24 4.07
N MET A 190 16.99 10.41 3.46
CA MET A 190 18.32 10.86 3.06
C MET A 190 19.22 11.09 4.28
N LYS A 191 18.69 11.71 5.36
CA LYS A 191 19.43 11.91 6.62
C LYS A 191 19.82 10.58 7.27
N ARG A 192 18.93 9.59 7.25
CA ARG A 192 19.16 8.23 7.78
C ARG A 192 19.94 7.31 6.82
N ARG A 193 20.26 7.78 5.60
CA ARG A 193 20.92 7.00 4.54
C ARG A 193 20.20 5.68 4.25
N LEU A 194 18.88 5.73 4.12
CA LEU A 194 18.07 4.57 3.74
C LEU A 194 17.98 4.46 2.22
N SER A 195 18.04 3.23 1.69
CA SER A 195 17.84 3.00 0.25
C SER A 195 17.33 1.60 -0.05
N TYR A 196 16.45 1.50 -1.03
CA TYR A 196 16.16 0.23 -1.69
C TYR A 196 17.22 -0.03 -2.77
N GLY A 197 18.20 -0.88 -2.45
CA GLY A 197 19.36 -1.11 -3.31
C GLY A 197 20.46 -0.06 -3.10
N LYS A 198 21.01 0.49 -4.19
CA LYS A 198 22.15 1.43 -4.13
C LYS A 198 21.72 2.77 -3.51
N LEU A 199 22.57 3.32 -2.65
CA LEU A 199 22.36 4.65 -2.09
C LEU A 199 22.31 5.70 -3.22
N PRO A 200 21.23 6.49 -3.31
CA PRO A 200 21.08 7.48 -4.36
C PRO A 200 21.88 8.75 -4.06
N SER A 201 22.16 9.53 -5.10
CA SER A 201 22.68 10.89 -4.95
C SER A 201 21.61 11.80 -4.34
N PRO A 202 21.89 12.50 -3.22
CA PRO A 202 20.95 13.45 -2.62
C PRO A 202 20.44 14.49 -3.61
N ALA A 203 21.34 15.07 -4.40
CA ALA A 203 20.97 16.09 -5.39
C ALA A 203 20.00 15.54 -6.44
N MET A 204 20.25 14.33 -6.94
CA MET A 204 19.38 13.70 -7.94
C MET A 204 17.97 13.43 -7.38
N ASN A 205 17.88 12.92 -6.15
CA ASN A 205 16.59 12.62 -5.53
C ASN A 205 15.77 13.88 -5.23
N TRP A 206 16.41 14.93 -4.68
CA TRP A 206 15.74 16.21 -4.45
C TRP A 206 15.30 16.87 -5.74
N SER A 207 16.15 16.89 -6.76
CA SER A 207 15.79 17.43 -8.09
C SER A 207 14.63 16.64 -8.71
N THR A 208 14.67 15.30 -8.63
CA THR A 208 13.58 14.45 -9.12
C THR A 208 12.28 14.76 -8.40
N LEU A 209 12.30 14.88 -7.07
CA LEU A 209 11.12 15.22 -6.28
C LEU A 209 10.55 16.58 -6.69
N VAL A 210 11.37 17.62 -6.74
CA VAL A 210 10.91 18.98 -7.08
C VAL A 210 10.34 19.03 -8.50
N VAL A 211 11.06 18.51 -9.49
CA VAL A 211 10.62 18.51 -10.89
C VAL A 211 9.30 17.74 -11.05
N THR A 212 9.20 16.55 -10.45
CA THR A 212 7.96 15.75 -10.56
C THR A 212 6.78 16.39 -9.85
N LYS A 213 6.99 17.09 -8.71
CA LYS A 213 5.93 17.86 -8.04
C LYS A 213 5.47 19.07 -8.85
N ILE A 214 6.39 19.79 -9.50
CA ILE A 214 6.04 20.88 -10.41
C ILE A 214 5.21 20.34 -11.57
N LEU A 215 5.67 19.27 -12.23
CA LEU A 215 4.92 18.64 -13.33
C LEU A 215 3.55 18.15 -12.87
N TYR A 216 3.45 17.59 -11.66
CA TYR A 216 2.19 17.15 -11.07
C TYR A 216 1.20 18.31 -10.91
N ILE A 217 1.65 19.45 -10.34
CA ILE A 217 0.82 20.66 -10.20
C ILE A 217 0.42 21.21 -11.57
N VAL A 218 1.37 21.23 -12.53
CA VAL A 218 1.08 21.68 -13.90
C VAL A 218 -0.02 20.84 -14.52
N ILE A 219 0.10 19.51 -14.46
CA ILE A 219 -0.90 18.60 -15.05
C ILE A 219 -2.26 18.76 -14.36
N TRP A 220 -2.32 18.68 -13.04
CA TRP A 220 -3.62 18.53 -12.36
C TRP A 220 -4.30 19.84 -11.99
N ILE A 221 -3.59 20.97 -12.00
CA ILE A 221 -4.12 22.27 -11.57
C ILE A 221 -3.95 23.31 -12.67
N VAL A 222 -2.72 23.52 -13.16
CA VAL A 222 -2.44 24.62 -14.12
C VAL A 222 -3.12 24.38 -15.47
N LEU A 223 -3.01 23.17 -16.05
CA LEU A 223 -3.66 22.88 -17.33
C LEU A 223 -5.18 23.04 -17.24
N PRO A 224 -5.90 22.48 -16.25
CA PRO A 224 -7.32 22.78 -16.06
C PRO A 224 -7.63 24.28 -15.91
N LEU A 225 -6.81 25.06 -15.19
CA LEU A 225 -7.03 26.50 -15.03
C LEU A 225 -6.89 27.28 -16.34
N VAL A 226 -6.02 26.82 -17.25
CA VAL A 226 -5.77 27.47 -18.53
C VAL A 226 -6.81 27.08 -19.58
N PHE A 227 -7.22 25.81 -19.62
CA PHE A 227 -8.06 25.26 -20.68
C PHE A 227 -9.56 25.23 -20.35
N LEU A 228 -9.95 25.30 -19.07
CA LEU A 228 -11.35 25.27 -18.67
C LEU A 228 -11.85 26.67 -18.34
N GLU A 229 -12.94 27.08 -18.99
CA GLU A 229 -13.69 28.30 -18.65
C GLU A 229 -14.55 28.08 -17.39
N MET A 230 -13.90 27.77 -16.27
CA MET A 230 -14.54 27.51 -14.99
C MET A 230 -13.92 28.36 -13.88
N ALA A 231 -14.73 28.67 -12.86
CA ALA A 231 -14.21 29.29 -11.65
C ALA A 231 -13.11 28.40 -11.03
N TRP A 232 -11.96 29.01 -10.71
CA TRP A 232 -10.76 28.32 -10.21
C TRP A 232 -11.03 27.38 -9.03
N TRP A 233 -11.96 27.73 -8.14
CA TRP A 233 -12.30 26.92 -6.97
C TRP A 233 -12.96 25.58 -7.35
N LYS A 234 -13.65 25.49 -8.49
CA LYS A 234 -14.22 24.22 -8.99
C LYS A 234 -13.13 23.24 -9.40
N ILE A 235 -12.04 23.74 -9.97
CA ILE A 235 -10.87 22.92 -10.35
C ILE A 235 -10.20 22.38 -9.08
N LEU A 236 -9.99 23.23 -8.08
CA LEU A 236 -9.43 22.78 -6.79
C LEU A 236 -10.35 21.80 -6.06
N LEU A 237 -11.67 22.00 -6.14
CA LEU A 237 -12.65 21.06 -5.62
C LEU A 237 -12.58 19.71 -6.35
N GLY A 238 -12.47 19.72 -7.68
CA GLY A 238 -12.27 18.51 -8.46
C GLY A 238 -10.99 17.77 -8.09
N PHE A 239 -9.87 18.50 -8.00
CA PHE A 239 -8.60 17.97 -7.53
C PHE A 239 -8.72 17.32 -6.14
N PHE A 240 -9.38 18.01 -5.19
CA PHE A 240 -9.63 17.48 -3.86
C PHE A 240 -10.49 16.20 -3.90
N ILE A 241 -11.57 16.17 -4.69
CA ILE A 241 -12.46 15.01 -4.80
C ILE A 241 -11.74 13.80 -5.39
N MET A 242 -10.96 13.97 -6.46
CA MET A 242 -10.14 12.91 -7.04
C MET A 242 -9.22 12.30 -5.98
N HIS A 243 -8.50 13.16 -5.27
CA HIS A 243 -7.61 12.74 -4.18
C HIS A 243 -8.34 12.06 -3.03
N TYR A 244 -9.48 12.61 -2.62
CA TYR A 244 -10.28 12.07 -1.52
C TYR A 244 -10.80 10.67 -1.84
N VAL A 245 -11.33 10.46 -3.04
CA VAL A 245 -11.79 9.15 -3.50
C VAL A 245 -10.62 8.16 -3.54
N ALA A 246 -9.48 8.55 -4.13
CA ALA A 246 -8.31 7.69 -4.19
C ALA A 246 -7.76 7.35 -2.80
N GLY A 247 -7.71 8.35 -1.91
CA GLY A 247 -7.24 8.21 -0.53
C GLY A 247 -8.10 7.26 0.29
N VAL A 248 -9.43 7.37 0.19
CA VAL A 248 -10.36 6.46 0.89
C VAL A 248 -10.13 5.02 0.42
N ILE A 249 -10.06 4.80 -0.90
CA ILE A 249 -9.86 3.46 -1.46
C ILE A 249 -8.54 2.85 -1.00
N LEU A 250 -7.43 3.58 -1.17
CA LEU A 250 -6.09 3.09 -0.79
C LEU A 250 -6.00 2.83 0.71
N SER A 251 -6.43 3.79 1.53
CA SER A 251 -6.39 3.65 2.99
C SER A 251 -7.20 2.46 3.45
N VAL A 252 -8.44 2.31 2.99
CA VAL A 252 -9.27 1.16 3.38
C VAL A 252 -8.57 -0.13 2.98
N VAL A 253 -8.18 -0.29 1.72
CA VAL A 253 -7.53 -1.53 1.23
C VAL A 253 -6.29 -1.89 2.05
N PHE A 254 -5.41 -0.92 2.33
CA PHE A 254 -4.21 -1.17 3.13
C PHE A 254 -4.54 -1.55 4.58
N GLN A 255 -5.49 -0.85 5.21
CA GLN A 255 -5.82 -1.12 6.61
C GLN A 255 -6.58 -2.42 6.83
N LEU A 256 -7.36 -2.89 5.87
CA LEU A 256 -8.03 -4.20 5.95
C LEU A 256 -7.05 -5.37 6.08
N ALA A 257 -5.77 -5.15 5.74
CA ALA A 257 -4.75 -6.18 5.73
C ALA A 257 -3.82 -6.17 6.96
N HIS A 258 -3.83 -5.08 7.74
CA HIS A 258 -2.84 -4.82 8.81
C HIS A 258 -3.43 -4.30 10.12
N VAL A 259 -4.53 -3.53 10.07
CA VAL A 259 -5.13 -2.88 11.25
C VAL A 259 -6.50 -3.51 11.52
N VAL A 260 -6.47 -4.77 11.87
CA VAL A 260 -7.63 -5.63 12.12
C VAL A 260 -7.36 -6.53 13.31
N ASP A 261 -8.40 -7.12 13.91
CA ASP A 261 -8.26 -7.87 15.17
C ASP A 261 -7.33 -9.09 15.05
N GLU A 262 -7.26 -9.71 13.87
CA GLU A 262 -6.45 -10.89 13.56
C GLU A 262 -4.97 -10.56 13.24
N ALA A 263 -4.61 -9.28 13.04
CA ALA A 263 -3.25 -8.86 12.75
C ALA A 263 -2.49 -8.54 14.04
N GLU A 264 -1.42 -9.27 14.33
CA GLU A 264 -0.62 -9.04 15.54
C GLU A 264 0.32 -7.84 15.40
N THR A 265 0.51 -7.10 16.50
CA THR A 265 1.50 -6.01 16.63
C THR A 265 2.62 -6.42 17.60
N PRO A 266 3.51 -7.36 17.22
CA PRO A 266 4.55 -7.85 18.10
C PRO A 266 5.63 -6.78 18.35
N LEU A 267 6.28 -6.86 19.51
CA LEU A 267 7.44 -6.03 19.85
C LEU A 267 8.69 -6.90 19.94
N PRO A 268 9.88 -6.34 19.64
CA PRO A 268 11.13 -7.01 19.91
C PRO A 268 11.34 -7.21 21.43
N ASP A 269 12.15 -8.19 21.79
CA ASP A 269 12.62 -8.35 23.17
C ASP A 269 13.61 -7.23 23.57
N LYS A 270 14.09 -7.26 24.82
CA LYS A 270 15.04 -6.27 25.35
C LYS A 270 16.37 -6.20 24.57
N SER A 271 16.70 -7.23 23.79
CA SER A 271 17.91 -7.28 22.95
C SER A 271 17.68 -6.78 21.52
N GLY A 272 16.43 -6.42 21.16
CA GLY A 272 16.05 -6.06 19.79
C GLY A 272 15.71 -7.26 18.92
N SER A 273 15.58 -8.47 19.48
CA SER A 273 15.32 -9.69 18.71
C SER A 273 13.82 -9.98 18.63
N MET A 274 13.35 -10.36 17.44
CA MET A 274 12.01 -10.88 17.24
C MET A 274 11.95 -12.36 17.58
N LYS A 275 10.85 -12.80 18.18
CA LYS A 275 10.60 -14.21 18.55
C LYS A 275 10.61 -15.14 17.33
N ASN A 276 10.02 -14.68 16.23
CA ASN A 276 9.80 -15.48 15.03
C ASN A 276 10.86 -15.18 13.96
N THR A 277 11.02 -16.10 12.99
CA THR A 277 11.71 -15.79 11.73
C THR A 277 10.88 -14.76 10.94
N TRP A 278 11.51 -14.05 9.99
CA TRP A 278 10.82 -13.05 9.17
C TRP A 278 9.59 -13.62 8.44
N ALA A 279 9.71 -14.79 7.82
CA ALA A 279 8.58 -15.38 7.08
C ALA A 279 7.42 -15.78 8.00
N VAL A 280 7.71 -16.30 9.19
CA VAL A 280 6.68 -16.62 10.18
C VAL A 280 6.04 -15.35 10.71
N HIS A 281 6.83 -14.31 10.97
CA HIS A 281 6.33 -13.00 11.37
C HIS A 281 5.27 -12.47 10.40
N GLN A 282 5.52 -12.56 9.09
CA GLN A 282 4.55 -12.13 8.08
C GLN A 282 3.19 -12.84 8.19
N LEU A 283 3.15 -14.12 8.60
CA LEU A 283 1.89 -14.84 8.80
C LEU A 283 1.07 -14.33 9.99
N PHE A 284 1.73 -13.82 11.03
CA PHE A 284 1.08 -13.29 12.23
C PHE A 284 0.64 -11.84 12.04
N THR A 285 1.36 -11.07 11.23
CA THR A 285 1.15 -9.62 11.11
C THR A 285 0.33 -9.19 9.90
N THR A 286 0.02 -10.11 8.98
CA THR A 286 -0.77 -9.81 7.77
C THR A 286 -2.04 -10.64 7.68
N VAL A 287 -3.08 -10.06 7.10
CA VAL A 287 -4.40 -10.68 6.97
C VAL A 287 -4.92 -10.56 5.55
N ASN A 288 -5.37 -11.69 4.99
CA ASN A 288 -6.03 -11.72 3.69
C ASN A 288 -7.52 -11.35 3.82
N PHE A 289 -8.12 -10.84 2.75
CA PHE A 289 -9.56 -10.56 2.74
C PHE A 289 -10.20 -10.78 1.38
N GLY A 290 -11.39 -11.38 1.36
CA GLY A 290 -12.20 -11.49 0.14
C GLY A 290 -11.50 -12.15 -1.04
N THR A 291 -10.52 -13.03 -0.81
CA THR A 291 -9.63 -13.64 -1.82
C THR A 291 -10.35 -14.44 -2.92
N LYS A 292 -11.61 -14.80 -2.69
CA LYS A 292 -12.47 -15.51 -3.64
C LYS A 292 -13.32 -14.56 -4.51
N ASN A 293 -13.36 -13.28 -4.18
CA ASN A 293 -14.12 -12.28 -4.94
C ASN A 293 -13.28 -11.78 -6.12
N ARG A 294 -13.73 -12.13 -7.34
CA ARG A 294 -13.02 -11.79 -8.59
C ARG A 294 -12.89 -10.28 -8.81
N ILE A 295 -13.91 -9.50 -8.44
CA ILE A 295 -13.90 -8.04 -8.61
C ILE A 295 -12.89 -7.42 -7.65
N VAL A 296 -12.87 -7.86 -6.39
CA VAL A 296 -11.90 -7.39 -5.39
C VAL A 296 -10.48 -7.74 -5.83
N ASN A 297 -10.21 -9.01 -6.14
CA ASN A 297 -8.89 -9.45 -6.61
C ASN A 297 -8.41 -8.67 -7.83
N TRP A 298 -9.33 -8.39 -8.77
CA TRP A 298 -9.02 -7.61 -9.95
C TRP A 298 -8.77 -6.15 -9.57
N PHE A 299 -9.62 -5.49 -8.80
CA PHE A 299 -9.43 -4.06 -8.52
C PHE A 299 -8.24 -3.77 -7.60
N THR A 300 -8.00 -4.57 -6.56
CA THR A 300 -7.00 -4.29 -5.52
C THR A 300 -5.58 -4.75 -5.87
N GLY A 301 -5.33 -5.26 -7.07
CA GLY A 301 -3.97 -5.68 -7.45
C GLY A 301 -3.37 -6.75 -6.55
N GLY A 302 -4.21 -7.65 -6.02
CA GLY A 302 -3.77 -8.68 -5.08
C GLY A 302 -3.34 -8.18 -3.69
N LEU A 303 -3.56 -6.90 -3.35
CA LEU A 303 -3.36 -6.40 -1.96
C LEU A 303 -4.33 -7.01 -0.95
N ASN A 304 -5.32 -7.75 -1.42
CA ASN A 304 -6.22 -8.54 -0.60
C ASN A 304 -5.69 -9.98 -0.34
N HIS A 305 -4.55 -10.31 -0.95
CA HIS A 305 -3.68 -11.47 -0.73
C HIS A 305 -2.38 -11.01 -0.05
N GLN A 306 -2.53 -10.29 1.07
CA GLN A 306 -1.43 -9.63 1.76
C GLN A 306 -0.37 -10.60 2.31
N VAL A 307 -0.78 -11.79 2.77
CA VAL A 307 0.16 -12.83 3.22
C VAL A 307 1.12 -13.22 2.08
N GLU A 308 0.57 -13.48 0.89
CA GLU A 308 1.37 -13.83 -0.28
C GLU A 308 2.26 -12.67 -0.73
N HIS A 309 1.70 -11.46 -0.71
CA HIS A 309 2.40 -10.23 -1.07
C HIS A 309 3.63 -9.99 -0.18
N HIS A 310 3.50 -10.18 1.14
CA HIS A 310 4.62 -9.96 2.07
C HIS A 310 5.68 -11.06 2.03
N ILE A 311 5.28 -12.33 1.83
CA ILE A 311 6.25 -13.42 1.74
C ILE A 311 6.97 -13.43 0.37
N PHE A 312 6.27 -13.06 -0.71
CA PHE A 312 6.79 -13.10 -2.08
C PHE A 312 6.56 -11.81 -2.88
N PRO A 313 7.07 -10.65 -2.43
CA PRO A 313 6.79 -9.35 -3.06
C PRO A 313 7.26 -9.25 -4.52
N ASN A 314 8.27 -10.05 -4.88
CA ASN A 314 8.83 -10.09 -6.23
C ASN A 314 8.03 -10.99 -7.22
N ILE A 315 6.91 -11.57 -6.80
CA ILE A 315 5.99 -12.32 -7.67
C ILE A 315 4.82 -11.41 -8.03
N SER A 316 4.44 -11.34 -9.30
CA SER A 316 3.33 -10.46 -9.71
C SER A 316 2.02 -10.95 -9.13
N HIS A 317 1.17 -10.00 -8.74
CA HIS A 317 -0.10 -10.28 -8.08
C HIS A 317 -1.06 -11.15 -8.89
N VAL A 318 -0.86 -11.26 -10.20
CA VAL A 318 -1.65 -12.15 -11.08
C VAL A 318 -1.53 -13.63 -10.67
N HIS A 319 -0.52 -13.99 -9.88
CA HIS A 319 -0.29 -15.36 -9.41
C HIS A 319 -0.77 -15.61 -7.97
N TYR A 320 -1.09 -14.57 -7.20
CA TYR A 320 -1.38 -14.66 -5.77
C TYR A 320 -2.50 -15.64 -5.44
N THR A 321 -3.60 -15.64 -6.21
CA THR A 321 -4.72 -16.58 -5.99
C THR A 321 -4.33 -18.06 -6.13
N LYS A 322 -3.29 -18.38 -6.90
CA LYS A 322 -2.82 -19.76 -7.07
C LYS A 322 -1.82 -20.14 -6.00
N ILE A 323 -0.83 -19.27 -5.75
CA ILE A 323 0.19 -19.54 -4.73
C ILE A 323 -0.39 -19.48 -3.31
N SER A 324 -1.47 -18.73 -3.08
CA SER A 324 -2.12 -18.65 -1.77
C SER A 324 -2.59 -20.01 -1.25
N LYS A 325 -2.95 -20.92 -2.14
CA LYS A 325 -3.29 -22.30 -1.78
C LYS A 325 -2.08 -23.06 -1.22
N ILE A 326 -0.91 -22.86 -1.84
CA ILE A 326 0.36 -23.46 -1.42
C ILE A 326 0.80 -22.87 -0.08
N VAL A 327 0.71 -21.54 0.06
CA VAL A 327 1.03 -20.82 1.30
C VAL A 327 0.14 -21.30 2.44
N LYS A 328 -1.18 -21.32 2.23
CA LYS A 328 -2.15 -21.79 3.23
C LYS A 328 -1.91 -23.22 3.67
N GLN A 329 -1.74 -24.13 2.70
CA GLN A 329 -1.50 -25.55 2.99
C GLN A 329 -0.20 -25.74 3.78
N THR A 330 0.86 -25.04 3.38
CA THR A 330 2.14 -25.12 4.08
C THR A 330 2.05 -24.49 5.47
N ALA A 331 1.37 -23.35 5.66
CA ALA A 331 1.19 -22.77 6.99
C ALA A 331 0.49 -23.76 7.95
N ILE A 332 -0.58 -24.42 7.50
CA ILE A 332 -1.32 -25.41 8.29
C ILE A 332 -0.43 -26.61 8.68
N GLU A 333 0.34 -27.17 7.75
CA GLU A 333 1.24 -28.31 8.02
C GLU A 333 2.30 -28.00 9.08
N PHE A 334 2.75 -26.75 9.15
CA PHE A 334 3.73 -26.28 10.12
C PHE A 334 3.08 -25.72 11.41
N ASN A 335 1.77 -25.88 11.59
CA ASN A 335 1.00 -25.33 12.71
C ASN A 335 1.16 -23.81 12.86
N LEU A 336 1.23 -23.09 11.74
CA LEU A 336 1.33 -21.64 11.66
C LEU A 336 0.00 -21.01 11.23
N PRO A 337 -0.26 -19.74 11.60
CA PRO A 337 -1.51 -19.09 11.23
C PRO A 337 -1.58 -18.82 9.71
N TYR A 338 -2.81 -18.75 9.21
CA TYR A 338 -3.13 -18.22 7.89
C TYR A 338 -4.42 -17.42 8.01
N ASN A 339 -4.29 -16.13 8.30
CA ASN A 339 -5.40 -15.25 8.62
C ASN A 339 -6.12 -14.77 7.35
N GLU A 340 -7.43 -15.00 7.27
CA GLU A 340 -8.23 -14.66 6.09
C GLU A 340 -9.70 -14.36 6.43
N TYR A 341 -10.17 -13.14 6.12
CA TYR A 341 -11.60 -12.86 6.10
C TYR A 341 -12.25 -13.37 4.81
N LYS A 342 -13.31 -14.17 4.97
CA LYS A 342 -14.09 -14.70 3.82
C LYS A 342 -14.62 -13.63 2.87
N THR A 343 -14.88 -12.41 3.35
CA THR A 343 -15.46 -11.30 2.56
C THR A 343 -14.85 -9.97 2.95
N THR A 344 -14.72 -9.04 2.00
CA THR A 344 -14.27 -7.67 2.26
C THR A 344 -15.15 -6.95 3.30
N ARG A 345 -16.47 -7.19 3.30
CA ARG A 345 -17.39 -6.62 4.31
C ARG A 345 -17.00 -7.02 5.74
N LYS A 346 -16.64 -8.29 5.96
CA LYS A 346 -16.18 -8.76 7.28
C LYS A 346 -14.88 -8.09 7.70
N ALA A 347 -13.93 -7.95 6.78
CA ALA A 347 -12.68 -7.22 7.04
C ALA A 347 -12.96 -5.76 7.41
N ILE A 348 -13.84 -5.05 6.68
CA ILE A 348 -14.26 -3.68 7.01
C ILE A 348 -14.86 -3.61 8.41
N ILE A 349 -15.77 -4.54 8.74
CA ILE A 349 -16.39 -4.58 10.07
C ILE A 349 -15.33 -4.79 11.16
N SER A 350 -14.38 -5.73 10.97
CA SER A 350 -13.31 -5.91 11.95
C SER A 350 -12.44 -4.67 12.05
N HIS A 351 -12.00 -4.08 10.94
CA HIS A 351 -11.18 -2.88 10.96
C HIS A 351 -11.80 -1.75 11.81
N PHE A 352 -13.08 -1.44 11.60
CA PHE A 352 -13.75 -0.39 12.40
C PHE A 352 -14.02 -0.81 13.85
N LYS A 353 -14.24 -2.10 14.13
CA LYS A 353 -14.30 -2.61 15.51
C LYS A 353 -12.95 -2.49 16.20
N HIS A 354 -11.88 -2.84 15.50
CA HIS A 354 -10.51 -2.74 15.98
C HIS A 354 -10.13 -1.28 16.27
N LEU A 355 -10.45 -0.35 15.36
CA LEU A 355 -10.25 1.09 15.62
C LEU A 355 -11.02 1.58 16.84
N ARG A 356 -12.26 1.11 17.05
CA ARG A 356 -13.05 1.44 18.23
C ARG A 356 -12.39 0.87 19.50
N GLU A 357 -11.87 -0.34 19.45
CA GLU A 357 -11.15 -0.97 20.55
C GLU A 357 -9.87 -0.20 20.89
N LEU A 358 -9.03 0.09 19.89
CA LEU A 358 -7.86 0.96 20.02
C LEU A 358 -8.21 2.37 20.48
N GLY A 359 -9.45 2.82 20.28
CA GLY A 359 -9.95 4.10 20.74
C GLY A 359 -10.31 4.13 22.23
N LYS A 360 -10.59 2.98 22.86
CA LYS A 360 -10.92 2.91 24.29
C LYS A 360 -9.74 3.35 25.16
N ASN A 361 -10.03 3.81 26.37
CA ASN A 361 -8.99 4.02 27.38
C ASN A 361 -8.21 2.71 27.58
N PRO A 362 -6.86 2.71 27.55
CA PRO A 362 -6.06 1.51 27.72
C PRO A 362 -6.42 0.64 28.93
N ALA A 363 -6.89 1.24 30.04
CA ALA A 363 -7.34 0.50 31.22
C ALA A 363 -8.62 -0.35 31.00
N LEU A 364 -9.31 -0.14 29.88
CA LEU A 364 -10.57 -0.79 29.49
C LEU A 364 -10.42 -1.63 28.20
N GLN A 365 -9.21 -1.73 27.64
CA GLN A 365 -8.96 -2.44 26.40
C GLN A 365 -8.87 -3.96 26.62
N TYR A 366 -9.47 -4.73 25.71
CA TYR A 366 -9.42 -6.19 25.65
C TYR A 366 -9.84 -6.90 26.96
N LYS A 367 -10.73 -6.27 27.73
CA LYS A 367 -11.42 -6.85 28.89
C LYS A 367 -12.70 -7.56 28.49
#